data_AF-A0A2D4F3G0-F1
#
_entry.id   AF-A0A2D4F3G0-F1
#
_cell.length_a   1.000
_cell.length_b   1.000
_cell.length_c   1.000
_cell.angle_alpha   90.00
_cell.angle_beta   90.00
_cell.angle_gamma   90.00
#
_symmetry.space_group_name_H-M   'P 1'
#
loop_
_entity.id
_entity.type
_entity.pdbx_description
1 polymer ?
#
loop_
_entity_poly.entity_id
_entity_poly.type
_entity_poly.pdbx_seq_one_letter_code
_entity_poly.pdbx_strand_id
1 'polypeptide(L)'
;VNERILGSCTDLMQAIQVLVLASKDLQQEIVESGRGAASPKEFYARNSRWTEGLISASKAVGWGATVMVDAADLVVQGNGKFEELMVCSHEIAASTAQLVAASKVKADKDSVNLSKLQIASRGVNQATAKVV
;
A
#
# COMPACT_ATOMS: atom_id res chain seq x y z
N VAL A 1 7.79 2.68 26.51
CA VAL A 1 8.03 3.45 25.26
C VAL A 1 8.05 2.51 24.06
N ASN A 2 8.91 1.47 24.06
CA ASN A 2 8.99 0.49 22.96
C ASN A 2 7.66 -0.22 22.64
N GLU A 3 6.83 -0.56 23.64
CA GLU A 3 5.50 -1.16 23.40
C GLU A 3 4.55 -0.23 22.64
N ARG A 4 4.62 1.09 22.84
CA ARG A 4 3.81 2.06 22.10
C ARG A 4 4.27 2.18 20.65
N ILE A 5 5.58 2.09 20.42
CA ILE A 5 6.19 2.12 19.08
C ILE A 5 5.75 0.90 18.28
N LEU A 6 5.87 -0.30 18.86
CA LEU A 6 5.39 -1.53 18.24
C LEU A 6 3.88 -1.49 17.96
N GLY A 7 3.10 -0.90 18.86
CA GLY A 7 1.68 -0.63 18.65
C GLY A 7 1.44 0.22 17.39
N SER A 8 2.10 1.38 17.29
CA SER A 8 1.97 2.27 16.13
C SER A 8 2.43 1.59 14.82
N CYS A 9 3.52 0.82 14.83
CA CYS A 9 3.98 0.07 13.66
C CYS A 9 2.99 -1.02 13.24
N THR A 10 2.37 -1.70 14.20
CA THR A 10 1.33 -2.70 13.95
C THR A 10 0.10 -2.06 13.32
N ASP A 11 -0.37 -0.94 13.87
CA ASP A 11 -1.48 -0.16 13.33
C ASP A 11 -1.21 0.30 11.89
N LEU A 12 0.02 0.76 11.62
CA LEU A 12 0.45 1.15 10.27
C LEU A 12 0.42 -0.05 9.31
N MET A 13 0.97 -1.21 9.71
CA MET A 13 0.93 -2.42 8.89
C MET A 13 -0.50 -2.91 8.60
N GLN A 14 -1.40 -2.83 9.58
CA GLN A 14 -2.81 -3.15 9.39
C GLN A 14 -3.48 -2.18 8.40
N ALA A 15 -3.23 -0.87 8.53
CA ALA A 15 -3.74 0.11 7.58
C ALA A 15 -3.25 -0.14 6.14
N ILE A 16 -1.98 -0.53 6.00
CA ILE A 16 -1.38 -0.89 4.70
C ILE A 16 -2.01 -2.16 4.14
N GLN A 17 -2.26 -3.18 4.97
CA GLN A 17 -2.97 -4.39 4.54
C GLN A 17 -4.35 -4.04 3.97
N VAL A 18 -5.11 -3.21 4.66
CA VAL A 18 -6.44 -2.74 4.20
C VAL A 18 -6.30 -2.00 2.86
N LEU A 19 -5.30 -1.15 2.69
CA LEU A 19 -5.04 -0.44 1.43
C LEU A 19 -4.72 -1.40 0.27
N VAL A 20 -3.88 -2.41 0.51
CA VAL A 20 -3.52 -3.40 -0.51
C VAL A 20 -4.74 -4.21 -0.94
N LEU A 21 -5.60 -4.59 0.02
CA LEU A 21 -6.86 -5.29 -0.29
C LEU A 21 -7.81 -4.39 -1.09
N ALA A 22 -8.00 -3.13 -0.68
CA ALA A 22 -8.84 -2.18 -1.42
C ALA A 22 -8.30 -1.90 -2.84
N SER A 23 -6.97 -1.87 -3.01
CA SER A 23 -6.32 -1.75 -4.33
C SER A 23 -6.60 -2.97 -5.19
N LYS A 24 -6.52 -4.18 -4.63
CA LYS A 24 -6.85 -5.42 -5.33
C LYS A 24 -8.33 -5.45 -5.76
N ASP A 25 -9.25 -5.07 -4.88
CA ASP A 25 -10.68 -5.03 -5.20
C ASP A 25 -10.97 -4.04 -6.33
N LEU A 26 -10.34 -2.86 -6.30
CA LEU A 26 -10.44 -1.89 -7.38
C LEU A 26 -9.88 -2.44 -8.71
N GLN A 27 -8.74 -3.13 -8.68
CA GLN A 27 -8.19 -3.76 -9.89
C GLN A 27 -9.15 -4.82 -10.46
N GLN A 28 -9.78 -5.63 -9.60
CA GLN A 28 -10.77 -6.62 -10.03
C GLN A 28 -11.99 -5.95 -10.69
N GLU A 29 -12.53 -4.88 -10.10
CA GLU A 29 -13.63 -4.11 -10.69
C GLU A 29 -13.27 -3.53 -12.06
N ILE A 30 -12.07 -2.94 -12.19
CA ILE A 30 -11.57 -2.38 -13.46
C ILE A 30 -11.47 -3.47 -14.52
N VAL A 31 -10.98 -4.66 -14.16
CA VAL A 31 -10.84 -5.79 -15.08
C VAL A 31 -12.20 -6.32 -15.48
N GLU A 32 -13.12 -6.54 -14.54
CA GLU A 32 -14.46 -7.06 -14.82
C GLU A 32 -15.29 -6.10 -15.70
N SER A 33 -15.21 -4.80 -15.43
CA SER A 33 -15.90 -3.78 -16.24
C SER A 33 -15.24 -3.54 -17.60
N GLY A 34 -13.91 -3.68 -17.69
CA GLY A 34 -13.13 -3.32 -18.87
C GLY A 34 -12.79 -4.47 -19.82
N ARG A 35 -12.87 -5.74 -19.39
CA ARG A 35 -12.43 -6.89 -20.21
C ARG A 35 -13.38 -7.27 -21.33
N GLY A 36 -14.66 -6.93 -21.22
CA GLY A 36 -15.69 -7.39 -22.16
C GLY A 36 -15.68 -8.92 -22.29
N ALA A 37 -15.56 -9.43 -23.52
CA ALA A 37 -15.47 -10.87 -23.77
C ALA A 37 -14.06 -11.48 -23.52
N ALA A 38 -13.05 -10.65 -23.25
CA ALA A 38 -11.69 -11.13 -23.01
C ALA A 38 -11.51 -11.74 -21.62
N SER A 39 -10.51 -12.59 -21.48
CA SER A 39 -10.06 -13.09 -20.18
C SER A 39 -9.31 -12.00 -19.39
N PRO A 40 -9.26 -12.10 -18.04
CA PRO A 40 -8.38 -11.26 -17.22
C PRO A 40 -6.91 -11.28 -17.70
N LYS A 41 -6.46 -12.49 -18.08
CA LYS A 41 -5.30 -12.79 -18.95
C LYS A 41 -4.97 -11.65 -19.92
N GLU A 42 -5.84 -11.57 -20.91
CA GLU A 42 -5.69 -10.71 -22.07
C GLU A 42 -5.88 -9.25 -21.72
N PHE A 43 -6.74 -8.93 -20.75
CA PHE A 43 -6.93 -7.56 -20.31
C PHE A 43 -5.65 -6.97 -19.71
N TYR A 44 -4.98 -7.68 -18.79
CA TYR A 44 -3.72 -7.23 -18.22
C TYR A 44 -2.60 -7.16 -19.27
N ALA A 45 -2.57 -8.09 -20.23
CA ALA A 45 -1.60 -8.06 -21.33
C ALA A 45 -1.79 -6.86 -22.26
N ARG A 46 -3.04 -6.53 -22.62
CA ARG A 46 -3.38 -5.35 -23.44
C ARG A 46 -3.11 -4.03 -22.71
N ASN A 47 -3.19 -4.03 -21.38
CA ASN A 47 -2.91 -2.88 -20.52
C ASN A 47 -1.53 -3.01 -19.83
N SER A 48 -0.51 -3.51 -20.53
CA SER A 48 0.80 -3.85 -19.97
C SER A 48 1.43 -2.76 -19.11
N ARG A 49 1.44 -1.50 -19.57
CA ARG A 49 2.00 -0.37 -18.80
C ARG A 49 1.29 -0.12 -17.47
N TRP A 50 -0.03 -0.32 -17.43
CA TRP A 50 -0.79 -0.22 -16.18
C TRP A 50 -0.47 -1.40 -15.26
N THR A 51 -0.45 -2.61 -15.80
CA THR A 51 -0.08 -3.84 -15.09
C THR A 51 1.33 -3.75 -14.49
N GLU A 52 2.31 -3.26 -15.25
CA GLU A 52 3.68 -3.06 -14.78
C GLU A 52 3.75 -2.02 -13.65
N GLY A 53 3.00 -0.92 -13.76
CA GLY A 53 2.89 0.09 -12.70
C GLY A 53 2.29 -0.46 -11.40
N LEU A 54 1.29 -1.34 -11.50
CA LEU A 54 0.72 -2.03 -10.35
C LEU A 54 1.73 -2.99 -9.70
N ILE A 55 2.42 -3.79 -10.52
CA ILE A 55 3.41 -4.77 -10.05
C ILE A 55 4.58 -4.06 -9.37
N SER A 56 5.11 -3.00 -9.97
CA SER A 56 6.25 -2.26 -9.42
C SER A 56 5.88 -1.57 -8.10
N ALA A 57 4.73 -0.90 -8.04
CA ALA A 57 4.25 -0.27 -6.81
C ALA A 57 3.98 -1.31 -5.71
N SER A 58 3.36 -2.45 -6.05
CA SER A 58 3.10 -3.52 -5.07
C SER A 58 4.40 -4.12 -4.51
N LYS A 59 5.43 -4.29 -5.36
CA LYS A 59 6.76 -4.74 -4.93
C LYS A 59 7.40 -3.74 -3.97
N ALA A 60 7.31 -2.44 -4.27
CA ALA A 60 7.83 -1.38 -3.41
C ALA A 60 7.16 -1.39 -2.02
N VAL A 61 5.83 -1.57 -1.96
CA VAL A 61 5.11 -1.71 -0.69
C VAL A 61 5.57 -2.95 0.09
N GLY A 62 5.71 -4.10 -0.58
CA GLY A 62 6.18 -5.33 0.05
C GLY A 62 7.59 -5.20 0.62
N TRP A 63 8.51 -4.58 -0.12
CA TRP A 63 9.87 -4.33 0.35
C TRP A 63 9.90 -3.34 1.53
N GLY A 64 9.16 -2.22 1.43
CA GLY A 64 9.04 -1.26 2.52
C GLY A 64 8.47 -1.87 3.80
N ALA A 65 7.55 -2.84 3.69
CA ALA A 65 7.01 -3.59 4.83
C ALA A 65 8.09 -4.41 5.55
N THR A 66 8.92 -5.14 4.79
CA THR A 66 10.06 -5.88 5.37
C THR A 66 11.01 -4.94 6.09
N VAL A 67 11.44 -3.87 5.41
CA VAL A 67 12.40 -2.90 5.95
C VAL A 67 11.88 -2.25 7.24
N MET A 68 10.60 -1.86 7.28
CA MET A 68 10.02 -1.25 8.48
C MET A 68 9.93 -2.22 9.65
N VAL A 69 9.59 -3.50 9.41
CA VAL A 69 9.54 -4.53 10.45
C VAL A 69 10.93 -4.82 10.99
N ASP A 70 11.94 -4.92 10.12
CA ASP A 70 13.34 -5.12 10.54
C ASP A 70 13.84 -3.93 11.38
N ALA A 71 13.54 -2.70 10.96
CA ALA A 71 13.87 -1.50 11.74
C ALA A 71 13.17 -1.47 13.10
N ALA A 72 11.90 -1.87 13.16
CA ALA A 72 11.14 -1.93 14.41
C ALA A 72 11.71 -2.99 15.37
N ASP A 73 12.09 -4.16 14.87
CA ASP A 73 12.75 -5.23 15.65
C ASP A 73 14.09 -4.74 16.24
N LEU A 74 14.93 -4.11 15.43
CA LEU A 74 16.21 -3.55 15.89
C LEU A 74 16.02 -2.50 17.00
N VAL A 75 15.04 -1.59 16.85
CA VAL A 75 14.72 -0.58 17.87
C VAL A 75 14.28 -1.24 19.19
N VAL A 76 13.47 -2.30 19.13
CA VAL A 76 12.99 -3.02 20.31
C VAL A 76 14.11 -3.75 21.04
N GLN A 77 15.04 -4.33 20.30
CA GLN A 77 16.24 -4.98 20.85
C GLN A 77 17.26 -3.98 21.40
N GLY A 78 17.07 -2.67 21.19
CA GLY A 78 18.01 -1.62 21.59
C GLY A 78 19.23 -1.49 20.66
N ASN A 79 19.20 -2.16 19.51
CA ASN A 79 20.27 -2.16 18.51
C ASN A 79 20.00 -1.22 17.32
N GLY A 80 18.78 -0.67 17.22
CA GLY A 80 18.32 0.22 16.16
C GLY A 80 18.06 1.64 16.62
N LYS A 81 17.93 2.56 15.66
CA LYS A 81 17.61 3.97 15.89
C LYS A 81 16.15 4.27 15.59
N PHE A 82 15.52 5.08 16.43
CA PHE A 82 14.13 5.48 16.22
C PHE A 82 13.97 6.32 14.94
N GLU A 83 14.97 7.12 14.60
CA GLU A 83 15.02 7.91 13.38
C GLU A 83 14.98 7.04 12.12
N GLU A 84 15.63 5.88 12.14
CA GLU A 84 15.60 4.93 11.04
C GLU A 84 14.19 4.35 10.86
N LEU A 85 13.54 3.95 11.96
CA LEU A 85 12.16 3.49 11.94
C LEU A 85 11.18 4.56 11.41
N MET A 86 11.37 5.83 11.79
CA MET A 86 10.57 6.94 11.26
C MET A 86 10.74 7.09 9.75
N VAL A 87 11.97 7.01 9.24
CA VAL A 87 12.25 7.08 7.80
C VAL A 87 11.59 5.92 7.06
N CYS A 88 11.75 4.68 7.54
CA CYS A 88 11.12 3.51 6.93
C CYS A 88 9.58 3.64 6.88
N SER A 89 8.99 4.21 7.94
CA SER A 89 7.54 4.45 8.03
C SER A 89 7.05 5.48 6.99
N HIS A 90 7.87 6.49 6.68
CA HIS A 90 7.57 7.44 5.60
C HIS A 90 7.74 6.82 4.21
N GLU A 91 8.79 6.01 4.00
CA GLU A 91 9.06 5.37 2.71
C GLU A 91 7.97 4.37 2.32
N ILE A 92 7.48 3.57 3.28
CA ILE A 92 6.38 2.65 3.01
C ILE A 92 5.07 3.39 2.74
N ALA A 93 4.79 4.49 3.45
CA ALA A 93 3.64 5.33 3.19
C ALA A 93 3.69 5.94 1.77
N ALA A 94 4.84 6.45 1.36
CA ALA A 94 5.05 6.94 -0.01
C ALA A 94 4.84 5.83 -1.07
N SER A 95 5.35 4.63 -0.79
CA SER A 95 5.15 3.45 -1.66
C SER A 95 3.66 3.09 -1.78
N THR A 96 2.90 3.18 -0.69
CA THR A 96 1.44 2.95 -0.74
C THR A 96 0.71 4.02 -1.54
N ALA A 97 1.14 5.28 -1.48
CA ALA A 97 0.59 6.36 -2.30
C ALA A 97 0.86 6.12 -3.79
N GLN A 98 2.03 5.57 -4.15
CA GLN A 98 2.32 5.13 -5.52
C GLN A 98 1.39 4.00 -5.96
N LEU A 99 1.11 3.02 -5.08
CA LEU A 99 0.15 1.95 -5.38
C LEU A 99 -1.26 2.50 -5.62
N VAL A 100 -1.71 3.48 -4.83
CA VAL A 100 -2.99 4.17 -5.04
C VAL A 100 -3.00 4.90 -6.39
N ALA A 101 -1.91 5.59 -6.71
CA ALA A 101 -1.77 6.30 -7.98
C ALA A 101 -1.81 5.35 -9.19
N ALA A 102 -1.14 4.20 -9.12
CA ALA A 102 -1.17 3.17 -10.15
C ALA A 102 -2.57 2.53 -10.28
N SER A 103 -3.23 2.25 -9.15
CA SER A 103 -4.57 1.63 -9.11
C SER A 103 -5.65 2.51 -9.74
N LYS A 104 -5.59 3.83 -9.52
CA LYS A 104 -6.63 4.76 -10.01
C LYS A 104 -6.54 5.10 -11.50
N VAL A 105 -5.46 4.76 -12.22
CA VAL A 105 -5.25 5.17 -13.63
C VAL A 105 -6.38 4.73 -14.55
N LYS A 106 -6.95 3.55 -14.29
CA LYS A 106 -8.02 2.94 -15.09
C LYS A 106 -9.36 2.90 -14.34
N ALA A 107 -9.44 3.50 -13.14
CA ALA A 107 -10.64 3.49 -12.32
C ALA A 107 -11.68 4.48 -12.82
N ASP A 108 -12.96 4.11 -12.69
CA ASP A 108 -14.06 5.07 -12.82
C ASP A 108 -14.02 6.06 -11.65
N LYS A 109 -14.34 7.34 -11.90
CA LYS A 109 -14.36 8.39 -10.87
C LYS A 109 -15.47 8.17 -9.84
N ASP A 110 -16.55 7.52 -10.24
CA ASP A 110 -17.71 7.21 -9.39
C ASP A 110 -17.60 5.80 -8.77
N SER A 111 -16.46 5.13 -8.93
CA SER A 111 -16.20 3.82 -8.32
C SER A 111 -16.24 3.87 -6.79
N VAL A 112 -17.07 3.02 -6.20
CA VAL A 112 -17.12 2.82 -4.75
C VAL A 112 -15.80 2.25 -4.24
N ASN A 113 -15.15 1.37 -5.01
CA ASN A 113 -13.86 0.79 -4.64
C ASN A 113 -12.73 1.82 -4.71
N LEU A 114 -12.80 2.79 -5.62
CA LEU A 114 -11.88 3.94 -5.62
C LEU A 114 -12.04 4.79 -4.35
N SER A 115 -13.28 5.05 -3.93
CA SER A 115 -13.55 5.77 -2.67
C SER A 115 -12.99 5.03 -1.45
N LYS A 116 -13.21 3.71 -1.36
CA LYS A 116 -12.63 2.87 -0.30
C LYS A 116 -11.11 2.91 -0.29
N LEU A 117 -10.47 2.83 -1.46
CA LEU A 117 -9.02 2.92 -1.58
C LEU A 117 -8.48 4.28 -1.09
N GLN A 118 -9.17 5.37 -1.41
CA GLN A 118 -8.80 6.71 -0.93
C GLN A 118 -8.94 6.83 0.60
N ILE A 119 -9.98 6.25 1.19
CA ILE A 119 -10.14 6.19 2.65
C ILE A 119 -9.00 5.39 3.28
N ALA A 120 -8.69 4.22 2.74
CA ALA A 120 -7.57 3.39 3.22
C ALA A 120 -6.23 4.15 3.13
N SER A 121 -5.99 4.89 2.05
CA SER A 121 -4.79 5.74 1.90
C SER A 121 -4.69 6.84 2.96
N ARG A 122 -5.81 7.48 3.32
CA ARG A 122 -5.84 8.42 4.44
C ARG A 122 -5.55 7.72 5.77
N GLY A 123 -6.06 6.51 5.96
CA GLY A 123 -5.76 5.68 7.13
C GLY A 123 -4.28 5.38 7.28
N VAL A 124 -3.59 5.03 6.19
CA VAL A 124 -2.13 4.83 6.19
C VAL A 124 -1.41 6.12 6.61
N ASN A 125 -1.74 7.26 6.00
CA ASN A 125 -1.11 8.54 6.35
C ASN A 125 -1.31 8.91 7.83
N GLN A 126 -2.50 8.66 8.38
CA GLN A 126 -2.80 8.88 9.80
C GLN A 126 -2.00 7.93 10.70
N ALA A 127 -1.86 6.66 10.32
CA ALA A 127 -1.07 5.69 11.09
C ALA A 127 0.42 6.02 11.04
N THR A 128 0.96 6.42 9.89
CA THR A 128 2.35 6.89 9.74
C THR A 128 2.63 8.07 10.67
N ALA A 129 1.72 9.04 10.75
CA ALA A 129 1.86 10.18 11.64
C ALA A 129 1.83 9.84 13.15
N LYS A 130 1.43 8.63 13.53
CA LYS A 130 1.50 8.13 14.92
C LYS A 130 2.78 7.35 15.24
N VAL A 131 3.53 6.95 14.21
CA VAL A 131 4.85 6.34 14.38
C VAL A 131 5.92 7.41 14.60
N VAL A 132 5.70 8.61 14.04
CA VAL A 132 6.46 9.83 14.28
C VAL A 132 6.08 10.46 15.62
#